data_AF-A0A226MR99-F1
#
_entry.id   AF-A0A226MR99-F1
#
_cell.length_a   1.000
_cell.length_b   1.000
_cell.length_c   1.000
_cell.angle_alpha   90.00
_cell.angle_beta   90.00
_cell.angle_gamma   90.00
#
_symmetry.space_group_name_H-M   'P 1'
#
loop_
_entity.id
_entity.type
_entity.pdbx_description
1 polymer ?
#
loop_
_entity_poly.entity_id
_entity_poly.type
_entity_poly.pdbx_seq_one_letter_code
_entity_poly.pdbx_strand_id
1 'polypeptide(L)'
;MRTELKELREQQDAARAVLEQLVADTANHLQEQLDELRSVLGSTVPAVQPQSSTEQAEAPCPVCSTDVGAQLGQLLQRYEQLQELVESVAARQAAGEAGRRQAGRGQFPLCSLHVVLGCCLLPQKQDEELLKHIQAAIAQVQGDCEKLSSIAGNLMDDRHQRQRDIEALFQTLERLEKEKADKEELVLEIDVKADRAALASKVSCAQFDAAVEQLNGMIRETLSKVACQEQDWQQVQQKLSEELDSKLGRPELALLRQQLEERWRSDLKKLREKAPWVEADDAAGIRKQLLAHFHCMSCDRPLQVLAPGP
;
A
#
# COMPACT_ATOMS: atom_id res chain seq x y z
N MET A 1 13.56 -18.16 22.86
CA MET A 1 13.47 -16.68 22.85
C MET A 1 14.82 -16.00 22.56
N ARG A 2 15.79 -15.89 23.49
CA ARG A 2 17.05 -15.15 23.20
C ARG A 2 17.96 -15.83 22.17
N THR A 3 17.96 -17.16 22.11
CA THR A 3 18.72 -17.95 21.14
C THR A 3 18.12 -17.85 19.74
N GLU A 4 16.80 -18.01 19.61
CA GLU A 4 16.07 -17.86 18.33
C GLU A 4 16.22 -16.45 17.74
N LEU A 5 16.24 -15.40 18.57
CA LEU A 5 16.49 -14.03 18.08
C LEU A 5 17.91 -13.81 17.56
N LYS A 6 18.91 -14.53 18.10
CA LYS A 6 20.27 -14.51 17.56
C LYS A 6 20.34 -15.24 16.23
N GLU A 7 19.71 -16.40 16.14
CA GLU A 7 19.66 -17.21 14.93
C GLU A 7 18.95 -16.50 13.77
N LEU A 8 17.83 -15.80 14.05
CA LEU A 8 17.15 -14.97 13.06
C LEU A 8 17.99 -13.77 12.60
N ARG A 9 18.80 -13.19 13.50
CA ARG A 9 19.71 -12.08 13.14
C ARG A 9 20.85 -12.60 12.26
N GLU A 10 21.43 -13.74 12.59
CA GLU A 10 22.47 -14.38 11.77
C GLU A 10 21.92 -14.77 10.39
N GLN A 11 20.68 -15.26 10.30
CA GLN A 11 20.00 -15.53 9.02
C GLN A 11 19.77 -14.25 8.21
N GLN A 12 19.36 -13.16 8.87
CA GLN A 12 19.17 -11.86 8.21
C GLN A 12 20.48 -11.28 7.69
N ASP A 13 21.56 -11.36 8.48
CA ASP A 13 22.89 -10.89 8.11
C ASP A 13 23.46 -11.71 6.94
N ALA A 14 23.26 -13.04 6.95
CA ALA A 14 23.64 -13.91 5.84
C ALA A 14 22.85 -13.59 4.55
N ALA A 15 21.54 -13.39 4.65
CA ALA A 15 20.70 -13.03 3.50
C ALA A 15 21.08 -11.65 2.92
N ARG A 16 21.41 -10.69 3.79
CA ARG A 16 21.90 -9.37 3.38
C ARG A 16 23.24 -9.47 2.64
N ALA A 17 24.18 -10.26 3.14
CA ALA A 17 25.48 -10.45 2.48
C ALA A 17 25.32 -11.06 1.08
N VAL A 18 24.41 -12.03 0.90
CA VAL A 18 24.10 -12.62 -0.41
C VAL A 18 23.51 -11.57 -1.36
N LEU A 19 22.61 -10.71 -0.86
CA LEU A 19 22.01 -9.65 -1.69
C LEU A 19 23.06 -8.62 -2.11
N GLU A 20 23.94 -8.19 -1.19
CA GLU A 20 25.05 -7.27 -1.49
C GLU A 20 26.00 -7.87 -2.54
N GLN A 21 26.29 -9.16 -2.45
CA GLN A 21 27.09 -9.88 -3.45
C GLN A 21 26.40 -9.90 -4.83
N LEU A 22 25.12 -10.23 -4.89
CA LEU A 22 24.36 -10.24 -6.16
C LEU A 22 24.29 -8.86 -6.80
N VAL A 23 24.13 -7.80 -6.00
CA VAL A 23 24.14 -6.42 -6.49
C VAL A 23 25.52 -6.06 -7.05
N ALA A 24 26.60 -6.43 -6.35
CA ALA A 24 27.96 -6.21 -6.83
C ALA A 24 28.24 -6.97 -8.14
N ASP A 25 27.83 -8.24 -8.22
CA ASP A 25 27.99 -9.07 -9.42
C ASP A 25 27.20 -8.50 -10.60
N THR A 26 25.97 -8.04 -10.36
CA THR A 26 25.14 -7.40 -11.39
C THR A 26 25.74 -6.06 -11.85
N ALA A 27 26.27 -5.27 -10.93
CA ALA A 27 26.95 -4.01 -11.26
C ALA A 27 28.21 -4.24 -12.10
N ASN A 28 29.01 -5.25 -11.75
CA ASN A 28 30.19 -5.65 -12.51
C ASN A 28 29.80 -6.13 -13.91
N HIS A 29 28.75 -6.96 -14.02
CA HIS A 29 28.27 -7.44 -15.32
C HIS A 29 27.78 -6.31 -16.23
N LEU A 30 27.05 -5.33 -15.69
CA LEU A 30 26.62 -4.16 -16.44
C LEU A 30 27.80 -3.27 -16.85
N GLN A 31 28.82 -3.16 -15.98
CA GLN A 31 30.04 -2.43 -16.29
C GLN A 31 30.83 -3.10 -17.44
N GLU A 32 30.94 -4.43 -17.42
CA GLU A 32 31.55 -5.20 -18.51
C GLU A 32 30.78 -5.01 -19.83
N GLN A 33 29.44 -5.05 -19.80
CA GLN A 33 28.61 -4.78 -20.98
C GLN A 33 28.85 -3.36 -21.54
N LEU A 34 29.00 -2.36 -20.66
CA LEU A 34 29.31 -0.99 -21.06
C LEU A 34 30.72 -0.85 -21.63
N ASP A 35 31.70 -1.55 -21.06
CA ASP A 35 33.09 -1.54 -21.55
C ASP A 35 33.23 -2.29 -22.89
N GLU A 36 32.44 -3.34 -23.11
CA GLU A 36 32.33 -4.02 -24.41
C GLU A 36 31.68 -3.11 -25.46
N LEU A 37 30.59 -2.42 -25.13
CA LEU A 37 29.98 -1.41 -26.00
C LEU A 37 30.94 -0.25 -26.30
N ARG A 38 31.70 0.20 -25.30
CA ARG A 38 32.75 1.23 -25.47
C ARG A 38 33.89 0.75 -26.35
N SER A 39 34.27 -0.53 -26.26
CA SER A 39 35.29 -1.14 -27.12
C SER A 39 34.83 -1.20 -28.58
N VAL A 40 33.57 -1.58 -28.82
CA VAL A 40 32.98 -1.62 -30.16
C VAL A 40 32.89 -0.21 -30.77
N LEU A 41 32.51 0.79 -29.97
CA LEU A 41 32.41 2.19 -30.40
C LEU A 41 33.76 2.94 -30.45
N GLY A 42 34.77 2.46 -29.74
CA GLY A 42 36.09 3.10 -29.60
C GLY A 42 37.09 2.80 -30.72
N SER A 43 36.72 2.02 -31.74
CA SER A 43 37.62 1.68 -32.86
C SER A 43 37.76 2.78 -33.93
N THR A 44 37.08 3.92 -33.77
CA THR A 44 37.28 5.09 -34.63
C THR A 44 37.61 6.35 -33.82
N VAL A 45 38.88 6.76 -33.99
CA VAL A 45 39.48 8.11 -33.83
C VAL A 45 40.32 8.33 -32.55
N PRO A 46 41.53 8.94 -32.67
CA PRO A 46 42.56 8.95 -31.64
C PRO A 46 42.36 10.02 -30.55
N ALA A 47 43.06 9.77 -29.44
CA ALA A 47 43.17 10.57 -28.24
C ALA A 47 43.47 12.06 -28.46
N VAL A 48 42.71 12.93 -27.77
CA VAL A 48 43.20 14.21 -27.22
C VAL A 48 42.54 14.45 -25.86
N GLN A 49 43.37 14.73 -24.87
CA GLN A 49 43.04 15.09 -23.49
C GLN A 49 42.81 16.63 -23.34
N PRO A 50 42.33 17.13 -22.18
CA PRO A 50 41.13 17.97 -22.12
C PRO A 50 41.41 19.45 -21.93
N GLN A 51 40.64 20.32 -22.59
CA GLN A 51 40.51 21.72 -22.19
C GLN A 51 39.08 22.26 -22.39
N SER A 52 38.51 22.66 -21.25
CA SER A 52 37.62 23.80 -21.00
C SER A 52 36.77 24.38 -22.13
N SER A 53 35.48 24.42 -21.82
CA SER A 53 34.50 25.49 -22.11
C SER A 53 34.04 25.72 -23.55
N THR A 54 32.72 25.65 -23.64
CA THR A 54 31.80 26.27 -24.61
C THR A 54 31.68 25.65 -25.99
N GLU A 55 30.42 25.58 -26.41
CA GLU A 55 29.88 25.18 -27.71
C GLU A 55 29.63 23.66 -27.85
N GLN A 56 28.36 23.32 -27.59
CA GLN A 56 27.74 22.06 -27.98
C GLN A 56 27.90 21.88 -29.50
N ALA A 57 28.92 21.13 -29.89
CA ALA A 57 28.96 20.49 -31.19
C ALA A 57 27.91 19.38 -31.18
N GLU A 58 26.83 19.66 -31.87
CA GLU A 58 25.77 18.75 -32.28
C GLU A 58 26.41 17.43 -32.77
N ALA A 59 26.14 16.33 -32.05
CA ALA A 59 26.51 15.01 -32.52
C ALA A 59 25.84 14.79 -33.89
N PRO A 60 26.59 14.39 -34.94
CA PRO A 60 26.00 14.09 -36.24
C PRO A 60 24.99 12.96 -36.04
N CYS A 61 23.69 13.28 -36.16
CA CYS A 61 22.69 12.24 -36.00
C CYS A 61 22.83 11.25 -37.18
N PRO A 62 22.88 9.93 -36.92
CA PRO A 62 23.25 8.94 -37.93
C PRO A 62 22.17 8.72 -39.00
N VAL A 63 21.06 9.48 -38.96
CA VAL A 63 19.87 9.28 -39.79
C VAL A 63 19.34 10.59 -40.40
N CYS A 64 19.97 11.74 -40.15
CA CYS A 64 19.53 13.01 -40.73
C CYS A 64 20.24 13.28 -42.08
N SER A 65 19.54 12.93 -43.15
CA SER A 65 19.42 13.75 -44.36
C SER A 65 20.70 14.10 -45.15
N THR A 66 21.59 13.15 -45.38
CA THR A 66 22.65 13.32 -46.41
C THR A 66 22.07 13.43 -47.83
N ASP A 67 20.80 13.08 -48.04
CA ASP A 67 20.17 13.04 -49.36
C ASP A 67 19.46 14.37 -49.75
N VAL A 68 18.84 15.10 -48.81
CA VAL A 68 18.08 16.32 -49.16
C VAL A 68 18.99 17.46 -49.60
N GLY A 69 20.16 17.61 -48.97
CA GLY A 69 21.16 18.60 -49.39
C GLY A 69 21.72 18.31 -50.78
N ALA A 70 21.92 17.03 -51.10
CA ALA A 70 22.35 16.60 -52.44
C ALA A 70 21.26 16.84 -53.50
N GLN A 71 19.99 16.58 -53.17
CA GLN A 71 18.86 16.84 -54.07
C GLN A 71 18.62 18.34 -54.31
N LEU A 72 18.73 19.17 -53.27
CA LEU A 72 18.67 20.64 -53.40
C LEU A 72 19.82 21.17 -54.25
N GLY A 73 21.04 20.66 -54.06
CA GLY A 73 22.19 21.00 -54.89
C GLY A 73 21.98 20.65 -56.37
N GLN A 74 21.45 19.45 -56.65
CA GLN A 74 21.11 19.04 -58.03
C GLN A 74 20.02 19.93 -58.66
N LEU A 75 19.02 20.35 -57.89
CA LEU A 75 17.95 21.22 -58.38
C LEU A 75 18.46 22.63 -58.70
N LEU A 76 19.32 23.20 -57.85
CA LEU A 76 19.96 24.49 -58.08
C LEU A 76 20.80 24.46 -59.36
N GLN A 77 21.59 23.40 -59.55
CA GLN A 77 22.42 23.25 -60.74
C GLN A 77 21.60 23.11 -62.03
N ARG A 78 20.42 22.49 -61.97
CA ARG A 78 19.48 22.44 -63.10
C ARG A 78 18.85 23.80 -63.40
N TYR A 79 18.54 24.57 -62.37
CA TYR A 79 18.02 25.93 -62.52
C TYR A 79 19.01 26.85 -63.24
N GLU A 80 20.29 26.77 -62.88
CA GLU A 80 21.38 27.51 -63.55
C GLU A 80 21.49 27.14 -65.03
N GLN A 81 21.45 25.84 -65.37
CA GLN A 81 21.47 25.38 -66.77
C GLN A 81 20.27 25.88 -67.57
N LEU A 82 19.08 25.87 -66.99
CA LEU A 82 17.86 26.42 -67.60
C LEU A 82 17.98 27.92 -67.85
N GLN A 83 18.56 28.65 -66.90
CA GLN A 83 18.78 30.08 -67.01
C GLN A 83 19.74 30.42 -68.16
N GLU A 84 20.86 29.71 -68.29
CA GLU A 84 21.79 29.87 -69.42
C GLU A 84 21.12 29.58 -70.77
N LEU A 85 20.29 28.54 -70.85
CA LEU A 85 19.56 28.21 -72.08
C LEU A 85 18.58 29.32 -72.48
N VAL A 86 17.83 29.88 -71.52
CA VAL A 86 16.90 30.99 -71.74
C VAL A 86 17.63 32.26 -72.18
N GLU A 87 18.74 32.60 -71.52
CA GLU A 87 19.60 33.73 -71.90
C GLU A 87 20.14 33.56 -73.34
N SER A 88 20.51 32.33 -73.73
CA SER A 88 20.98 32.04 -75.09
C SER A 88 19.88 32.21 -76.16
N VAL A 89 18.62 31.90 -75.83
CA VAL A 89 17.47 32.11 -76.72
C VAL A 89 17.12 33.59 -76.85
N ALA A 90 17.11 34.31 -75.72
CA ALA A 90 16.87 35.75 -75.69
C ALA A 90 17.91 36.51 -76.53
N ALA A 91 19.19 36.11 -76.45
CA ALA A 91 20.26 36.68 -77.26
C ALA A 91 20.08 36.42 -78.77
N ARG A 92 19.63 35.22 -79.18
CA ARG A 92 19.35 34.88 -80.59
C ARG A 92 18.13 35.62 -81.13
N GLN A 93 17.07 35.76 -80.33
CA GLN A 93 15.88 36.54 -80.71
C GLN A 93 16.21 38.03 -80.86
N ALA A 94 17.01 38.61 -79.95
CA ALA A 94 17.47 39.99 -80.05
C ALA A 94 18.34 40.25 -81.31
N ALA A 95 19.22 39.29 -81.66
CA ALA A 95 20.01 39.36 -82.89
C ALA A 95 19.13 39.26 -84.16
N GLY A 96 18.09 38.42 -84.14
CA GLY A 96 17.11 38.31 -85.23
C GLY A 96 16.26 39.58 -85.42
N GLU A 97 15.90 40.27 -84.34
CA GLU A 97 15.17 41.54 -84.38
C GLU A 97 16.03 42.72 -84.85
N ALA A 98 17.30 42.77 -84.47
CA ALA A 98 18.27 43.76 -84.95
C ALA A 98 18.46 43.66 -86.48
N GLY A 99 18.54 42.44 -87.02
CA GLY A 99 18.59 42.20 -88.47
C GLY A 99 17.34 42.67 -89.22
N ARG A 100 16.14 42.61 -88.61
CA ARG A 100 14.89 43.11 -89.22
C ARG A 100 14.77 44.64 -89.19
N ARG A 101 15.30 45.32 -88.17
CA ARG A 101 15.28 46.80 -88.09
C ARG A 101 16.26 47.46 -89.05
N GLN A 102 17.37 46.81 -89.39
CA GLN A 102 18.37 47.33 -90.34
C GLN A 102 17.95 47.21 -91.82
N ALA A 103 17.02 46.29 -92.15
CA ALA A 103 16.43 46.15 -93.48
C ALA A 103 15.43 47.27 -93.86
N GLY A 104 15.07 48.16 -92.93
CA GLY A 104 14.14 49.28 -93.15
C GLY A 104 14.79 50.59 -93.63
N ARG A 105 16.13 50.68 -93.73
CA ARG A 105 16.85 51.87 -94.20
C ARG A 105 18.13 51.50 -94.94
N GLY A 106 18.07 51.34 -96.27
CA GLY A 106 19.25 51.35 -97.14
C GLY A 106 19.29 50.21 -98.17
N GLN A 107 19.72 50.54 -99.38
CA GLN A 107 19.70 49.71 -100.60
C GLN A 107 20.43 48.37 -100.47
N PHE A 108 19.78 47.30 -100.96
CA PHE A 108 20.29 45.92 -101.01
C PHE A 108 21.25 45.69 -102.19
N PRO A 109 22.24 44.79 -102.08
CA PRO A 109 22.52 43.84 -103.15
C PRO A 109 21.52 42.67 -103.08
N LEU A 110 21.04 42.23 -104.24
CA LEU A 110 20.06 41.15 -104.42
C LEU A 110 20.56 39.82 -103.81
N CYS A 111 20.21 39.55 -102.56
CA CYS A 111 20.23 38.19 -102.02
C CYS A 111 18.93 37.49 -102.43
N SER A 112 19.03 36.34 -103.12
CA SER A 112 17.89 35.58 -103.63
C SER A 112 16.86 35.27 -102.54
N LEU A 113 15.57 35.34 -102.89
CA LEU A 113 14.42 35.05 -101.99
C LEU A 113 14.56 33.69 -101.28
N HIS A 114 15.23 32.72 -101.92
CA HIS A 114 15.56 31.40 -101.37
C HIS A 114 16.51 31.48 -100.15
N VAL A 115 17.43 32.45 -100.11
CA VAL A 115 18.42 32.65 -99.03
C VAL A 115 17.75 33.28 -97.81
N VAL A 116 16.85 34.25 -98.01
CA VAL A 116 16.10 34.87 -96.90
C VAL A 116 15.13 33.87 -96.28
N LEU A 117 14.42 33.08 -97.11
CA LEU A 117 13.52 32.04 -96.61
C LEU A 117 14.28 30.93 -95.88
N GLY A 118 15.45 30.51 -96.39
CA GLY A 118 16.35 29.54 -95.74
C GLY A 118 16.92 30.04 -94.41
N CYS A 119 17.37 31.29 -94.34
CA CYS A 119 17.86 31.91 -93.09
C CYS A 119 16.75 32.12 -92.04
N CYS A 120 15.48 32.20 -92.42
CA CYS A 120 14.36 32.29 -91.46
C CYS A 120 13.81 30.92 -91.06
N LEU A 121 13.88 29.90 -91.93
CA LEU A 121 13.32 28.56 -91.68
C LEU A 121 14.29 27.62 -90.95
N LEU A 122 15.62 27.74 -91.13
CA LEU A 122 16.59 26.92 -90.41
C LEU A 122 16.66 27.20 -88.89
N PRO A 123 16.65 28.46 -88.41
CA PRO A 123 16.64 28.75 -86.98
C PRO A 123 15.36 28.27 -86.30
N GLN A 124 14.23 28.27 -87.02
CA GLN A 124 12.92 27.92 -86.49
C GLN A 124 12.83 26.45 -86.04
N LYS A 125 13.53 25.54 -86.72
CA LYS A 125 13.60 24.12 -86.30
C LYS A 125 14.51 23.88 -85.10
N GLN A 126 15.65 24.59 -85.01
CA GLN A 126 16.52 24.53 -83.83
C GLN A 126 15.85 25.15 -82.60
N ASP A 127 15.09 26.23 -82.78
CA ASP A 127 14.32 26.84 -81.69
C ASP A 127 13.18 25.93 -81.21
N GLU A 128 12.55 25.15 -82.10
CA GLU A 128 11.52 24.18 -81.70
C GLU A 128 12.08 23.00 -80.90
N GLU A 129 13.24 22.48 -81.29
CA GLU A 129 13.96 21.45 -80.52
C GLU A 129 14.42 21.99 -79.15
N LEU A 130 14.94 23.22 -79.11
CA LEU A 130 15.38 23.86 -77.88
C LEU A 130 14.21 24.15 -76.93
N LEU A 131 13.06 24.58 -77.46
CA LEU A 131 11.83 24.76 -76.69
C LEU A 131 11.36 23.43 -76.08
N LYS A 132 11.45 22.30 -76.81
CA LYS A 132 11.14 20.97 -76.28
C LYS A 132 12.07 20.58 -75.12
N HIS A 133 13.36 20.91 -75.21
CA HIS A 133 14.31 20.67 -74.12
C HIS A 133 14.02 21.54 -72.90
N ILE A 134 13.73 22.82 -73.09
CA ILE A 134 13.34 23.74 -72.00
C ILE A 134 12.06 23.24 -71.33
N GLN A 135 11.07 22.81 -72.11
CA GLN A 135 9.80 22.29 -71.60
C GLN A 135 9.97 20.98 -70.82
N ALA A 136 10.86 20.09 -71.27
CA ALA A 136 11.23 18.88 -70.53
C ALA A 136 11.97 19.20 -69.23
N ALA A 137 12.89 20.18 -69.24
CA ALA A 137 13.63 20.60 -68.05
C ALA A 137 12.69 21.26 -67.01
N ILE A 138 11.73 22.07 -67.45
CA ILE A 138 10.70 22.64 -66.58
C ILE A 138 9.86 21.53 -65.95
N ALA A 139 9.40 20.54 -66.73
CA ALA A 139 8.63 19.41 -66.20
C ALA A 139 9.44 18.59 -65.18
N GLN A 140 10.75 18.44 -65.39
CA GLN A 140 11.64 17.77 -64.46
C GLN A 140 11.80 18.54 -63.14
N VAL A 141 12.05 19.85 -63.22
CA VAL A 141 12.14 20.74 -62.04
C VAL A 141 10.83 20.73 -61.27
N GLN A 142 9.67 20.75 -61.95
CA GLN A 142 8.36 20.62 -61.31
C GLN A 142 8.22 19.31 -60.53
N GLY A 143 8.59 18.18 -61.14
CA GLY A 143 8.57 16.88 -60.46
C GLY A 143 9.53 16.79 -59.27
N ASP A 144 10.68 17.45 -59.34
CA ASP A 144 11.63 17.49 -58.22
C ASP A 144 11.12 18.40 -57.08
N CYS A 145 10.49 19.52 -57.40
CA CYS A 145 9.81 20.37 -56.41
C CYS A 145 8.68 19.61 -55.68
N GLU A 146 7.90 18.80 -56.38
CA GLU A 146 6.86 17.96 -55.78
C GLU A 146 7.46 16.90 -54.83
N LYS A 147 8.54 16.23 -55.24
CA LYS A 147 9.26 15.27 -54.38
C LYS A 147 9.82 15.95 -53.13
N LEU A 148 10.49 17.09 -53.30
CA LEU A 148 11.02 17.86 -52.17
C LEU A 148 9.91 18.33 -51.24
N SER A 149 8.76 18.75 -51.78
CA SER A 149 7.59 19.12 -50.98
C SER A 149 7.06 17.94 -50.17
N SER A 150 7.00 16.74 -50.75
CA SER A 150 6.61 15.52 -50.03
C SER A 150 7.62 15.15 -48.94
N ILE A 151 8.93 15.20 -49.24
CA ILE A 151 9.98 14.91 -48.26
C ILE A 151 9.94 15.91 -47.10
N ALA A 152 9.79 17.21 -47.40
CA ALA A 152 9.65 18.25 -46.39
C ALA A 152 8.42 18.03 -45.51
N GLY A 153 7.29 17.59 -46.09
CA GLY A 153 6.10 17.18 -45.35
C GLY A 153 6.38 16.07 -44.34
N ASN A 154 6.97 14.97 -44.80
CA ASN A 154 7.31 13.83 -43.94
C ASN A 154 8.27 14.23 -42.80
N LEU A 155 9.28 15.06 -43.10
CA LEU A 155 10.22 15.56 -42.10
C LEU A 155 9.54 16.44 -41.04
N MET A 156 8.54 17.24 -41.43
CA MET A 156 7.75 18.02 -40.48
C MET A 156 6.89 17.11 -39.60
N ASP A 157 6.24 16.11 -40.18
CA ASP A 157 5.43 15.14 -39.43
C ASP A 157 6.29 14.34 -38.43
N ASP A 158 7.47 13.87 -38.85
CA ASP A 158 8.43 13.20 -37.99
C ASP A 158 8.88 14.13 -36.85
N ARG A 159 9.20 15.38 -37.15
CA ARG A 159 9.55 16.38 -36.12
C ARG A 159 8.42 16.57 -35.12
N HIS A 160 7.17 16.69 -35.60
CA HIS A 160 6.01 16.82 -34.73
C HIS A 160 5.78 15.57 -33.87
N GLN A 161 5.99 14.38 -34.42
CA GLN A 161 5.90 13.13 -33.66
C GLN A 161 6.97 13.08 -32.57
N ARG A 162 8.24 13.37 -32.91
CA ARG A 162 9.32 13.41 -31.92
C ARG A 162 9.09 14.44 -30.84
N GLN A 163 8.52 15.59 -31.18
CA GLN A 163 8.15 16.61 -30.20
C GLN A 163 7.09 16.08 -29.21
N ARG A 164 6.07 15.36 -29.68
CA ARG A 164 5.09 14.69 -28.82
C ARG A 164 5.73 13.63 -27.91
N ASP A 165 6.64 12.83 -28.45
CA ASP A 165 7.33 11.80 -27.67
C ASP A 165 8.18 12.42 -26.56
N ILE A 166 8.87 13.53 -26.84
CA ILE A 166 9.63 14.30 -25.85
C ILE A 166 8.71 14.84 -24.75
N GLU A 167 7.58 15.45 -25.12
CA GLU A 167 6.60 15.95 -24.14
C GLU A 167 6.04 14.83 -23.26
N ALA A 168 5.76 13.66 -23.84
CA ALA A 168 5.32 12.49 -23.10
C ALA A 168 6.39 12.00 -22.11
N LEU A 169 7.67 11.98 -22.52
CA LEU A 169 8.79 11.61 -21.65
C LEU A 169 8.91 12.58 -20.46
N PHE A 170 8.83 13.89 -20.69
CA PHE A 170 8.83 14.88 -19.61
C PHE A 170 7.69 14.67 -18.62
N GLN A 171 6.47 14.43 -19.10
CA GLN A 171 5.33 14.12 -18.22
C GLN A 171 5.53 12.84 -17.41
N THR A 172 6.17 11.81 -17.98
CA THR A 172 6.49 10.59 -17.22
C THR A 172 7.58 10.80 -16.18
N LEU A 173 8.56 11.66 -16.46
CA LEU A 173 9.61 12.02 -15.50
C LEU A 173 9.04 12.79 -14.31
N GLU A 174 8.18 13.79 -14.56
CA GLU A 174 7.51 14.55 -13.49
C GLU A 174 6.68 13.62 -12.58
N ARG A 175 5.97 12.66 -13.18
CA ARG A 175 5.20 11.67 -12.42
C ARG A 175 6.11 10.80 -11.56
N LEU A 176 7.21 10.30 -12.12
CA LEU A 176 8.18 9.47 -11.40
C LEU A 176 8.84 10.23 -10.25
N GLU A 177 9.18 11.50 -10.45
CA GLU A 177 9.76 12.35 -9.42
C GLU A 177 8.80 12.53 -8.24
N LYS A 178 7.52 12.77 -8.52
CA LYS A 178 6.47 12.84 -7.49
C LYS A 178 6.31 11.52 -6.74
N GLU A 179 6.17 10.40 -7.45
CA GLU A 179 6.03 9.08 -6.83
C GLU A 179 7.27 8.67 -6.02
N LYS A 180 8.47 9.11 -6.42
CA LYS A 180 9.71 8.88 -5.67
C LYS A 180 9.71 9.66 -4.36
N ALA A 181 9.29 10.93 -4.37
CA ALA A 181 9.14 11.72 -3.16
C ALA A 181 8.14 11.09 -2.18
N ASP A 182 7.00 10.60 -2.68
CA ASP A 182 5.99 9.90 -1.87
C ASP A 182 6.57 8.62 -1.22
N LYS A 183 7.40 7.86 -1.96
CA LYS A 183 8.09 6.67 -1.43
C LYS A 183 9.10 7.03 -0.35
N GLU A 184 9.88 8.09 -0.53
CA GLU A 184 10.85 8.56 0.46
C GLU A 184 10.16 9.00 1.75
N GLU A 185 9.02 9.70 1.66
CA GLU A 185 8.18 10.05 2.82
C GLU A 185 7.69 8.80 3.57
N LEU A 186 7.19 7.79 2.85
CA LEU A 186 6.77 6.53 3.46
C LEU A 186 7.94 5.83 4.17
N VAL A 187 9.13 5.80 3.57
CA VAL A 187 10.33 5.20 4.18
C VAL A 187 10.70 5.92 5.46
N LEU A 188 10.69 7.26 5.47
CA LEU A 188 10.93 8.05 6.68
C LEU A 188 9.89 7.76 7.76
N GLU A 189 8.60 7.66 7.40
CA GLU A 189 7.55 7.36 8.37
C GLU A 189 7.69 5.93 8.94
N ILE A 190 8.07 4.96 8.10
CA ILE A 190 8.39 3.61 8.54
C ILE A 190 9.57 3.63 9.50
N ASP A 191 10.66 4.32 9.19
CA ASP A 191 11.85 4.40 10.06
C ASP A 191 11.52 5.03 11.41
N VAL A 192 10.73 6.11 11.43
CA VAL A 192 10.27 6.76 12.67
C VAL A 192 9.38 5.82 13.50
N LYS A 193 8.46 5.08 12.86
CA LYS A 193 7.60 4.10 13.55
C LYS A 193 8.34 2.82 13.95
N ALA A 194 9.37 2.45 13.21
CA ALA A 194 10.19 1.26 13.40
C ALA A 194 11.43 1.51 14.26
N ASP A 195 11.63 2.73 14.77
CA ASP A 195 12.64 3.02 15.79
C ASP A 195 12.28 2.34 17.12
N ARG A 196 12.44 1.02 17.09
CA ARG A 196 12.28 0.08 18.18
C ARG A 196 13.22 0.44 19.32
N ALA A 197 14.35 1.10 19.05
CA ALA A 197 15.29 1.53 20.08
C ALA A 197 14.72 2.72 20.87
N ALA A 198 14.16 3.73 20.19
CA ALA A 198 13.46 4.82 20.84
C ALA A 198 12.27 4.32 21.68
N LEU A 199 11.46 3.39 21.14
CA LEU A 199 10.34 2.80 21.87
C LEU A 199 10.78 1.93 23.07
N ALA A 200 11.80 1.08 22.88
CA ALA A 200 12.34 0.23 23.94
C ALA A 200 12.99 1.03 25.08
N SER A 201 13.49 2.23 24.81
CA SER A 201 14.01 3.13 25.86
C SER A 201 12.91 3.82 26.67
N LYS A 202 11.76 4.12 26.05
CA LYS A 202 10.62 4.79 26.73
C LYS A 202 9.74 3.81 27.50
N VAL A 203 9.62 2.57 27.02
CA VAL A 203 8.92 1.48 27.71
C VAL A 203 9.90 0.34 27.87
N SER A 204 10.54 0.27 29.04
CA SER A 204 11.39 -0.86 29.38
C SER A 204 10.49 -2.06 29.68
N CYS A 205 10.27 -2.94 28.69
CA CYS A 205 9.53 -4.19 28.91
C CYS A 205 10.11 -4.97 30.10
N ALA A 206 11.43 -4.93 30.29
CA ALA A 206 12.08 -5.56 31.42
C ALA A 206 11.63 -5.02 32.78
N GLN A 207 11.37 -3.71 32.90
CA GLN A 207 10.85 -3.12 34.15
C GLN A 207 9.39 -3.52 34.40
N PHE A 208 8.58 -3.54 33.34
CA PHE A 208 7.20 -3.98 33.44
C PHE A 208 7.11 -5.47 33.80
N ASP A 209 7.85 -6.33 33.12
CA ASP A 209 7.93 -7.76 33.39
C ASP A 209 8.41 -8.01 34.82
N ALA A 210 9.42 -7.26 35.30
CA ALA A 210 9.88 -7.34 36.67
C ALA A 210 8.79 -6.94 37.68
N ALA A 211 8.04 -5.86 37.42
CA ALA A 211 6.95 -5.42 38.29
C ALA A 211 5.79 -6.44 38.32
N VAL A 212 5.46 -7.03 37.16
CA VAL A 212 4.43 -8.07 37.05
C VAL A 212 4.83 -9.32 37.81
N GLU A 213 6.08 -9.77 37.69
CA GLU A 213 6.59 -10.92 38.44
C GLU A 213 6.62 -10.66 39.96
N GLN A 214 7.00 -9.46 40.38
CA GLN A 214 6.93 -9.06 41.78
C GLN A 214 5.50 -9.09 42.32
N LEU A 215 4.54 -8.53 41.58
CA LEU A 215 3.13 -8.54 41.96
C LEU A 215 2.58 -9.97 42.02
N ASN A 216 2.87 -10.80 41.02
CA ASN A 216 2.47 -12.21 40.99
C ASN A 216 3.08 -13.00 42.17
N GLY A 217 4.33 -12.69 42.54
CA GLY A 217 4.97 -13.23 43.74
C GLY A 217 4.18 -12.90 45.01
N MET A 218 3.87 -11.61 45.22
CA MET A 218 3.08 -11.16 46.38
C MET A 218 1.69 -11.80 46.41
N ILE A 219 1.02 -11.94 45.27
CA ILE A 219 -0.30 -12.60 45.18
C ILE A 219 -0.19 -14.08 45.57
N ARG A 220 0.82 -14.79 45.07
CA ARG A 220 1.03 -16.20 45.44
C ARG A 220 1.30 -16.35 46.94
N GLU A 221 2.10 -15.46 47.52
CA GLU A 221 2.36 -15.46 48.96
C GLU A 221 1.09 -15.20 49.78
N THR A 222 0.28 -14.21 49.41
CA THR A 222 -0.98 -13.92 50.12
C THR A 222 -1.97 -15.07 49.99
N LEU A 223 -2.11 -15.66 48.80
CA LEU A 223 -2.93 -16.86 48.59
C LEU A 223 -2.47 -18.03 49.46
N SER A 224 -1.16 -18.25 49.58
CA SER A 224 -0.62 -19.31 50.43
C SER A 224 -0.95 -19.08 51.92
N LYS A 225 -0.85 -17.83 52.39
CA LYS A 225 -1.21 -17.47 53.77
C LYS A 225 -2.70 -17.66 54.03
N VAL A 226 -3.55 -17.31 53.08
CA VAL A 226 -5.00 -17.51 53.18
C VAL A 226 -5.34 -19.00 53.21
N ALA A 227 -4.72 -19.81 52.36
CA ALA A 227 -4.91 -21.26 52.35
C ALA A 227 -4.49 -21.92 53.68
N CYS A 228 -3.35 -21.50 54.26
CA CYS A 228 -2.95 -21.98 55.59
C CYS A 228 -3.98 -21.60 56.67
N GLN A 229 -4.46 -20.36 56.67
CA GLN A 229 -5.49 -19.92 57.61
C GLN A 229 -6.80 -20.68 57.44
N GLU A 230 -7.21 -20.96 56.20
CA GLU A 230 -8.39 -21.78 55.91
C GLU A 230 -8.26 -23.18 56.52
N GLN A 231 -7.08 -23.80 56.40
CA GLN A 231 -6.80 -25.10 57.03
C GLN A 231 -6.86 -25.02 58.56
N ASP A 232 -6.30 -23.97 59.17
CA ASP A 232 -6.37 -23.75 60.62
C ASP A 232 -7.82 -23.61 61.10
N TRP A 233 -8.64 -22.84 60.37
CA TRP A 233 -10.07 -22.69 60.67
C TRP A 233 -10.84 -23.99 60.52
N GLN A 234 -10.56 -24.78 59.48
CA GLN A 234 -11.14 -26.12 59.31
C GLN A 234 -10.77 -27.03 60.49
N GLN A 235 -9.52 -26.96 60.99
CA GLN A 235 -9.10 -27.74 62.15
C GLN A 235 -9.85 -27.32 63.43
N VAL A 236 -10.02 -26.02 63.66
CA VAL A 236 -10.79 -25.51 64.81
C VAL A 236 -12.24 -25.93 64.71
N GLN A 237 -12.85 -25.84 63.52
CA GLN A 237 -14.21 -26.29 63.28
C GLN A 237 -14.38 -27.79 63.56
N GLN A 238 -13.42 -28.62 63.13
CA GLN A 238 -13.42 -30.05 63.39
C GLN A 238 -13.35 -30.33 64.90
N LYS A 239 -12.42 -29.70 65.62
CA LYS A 239 -12.28 -29.84 67.07
C LYS A 239 -13.55 -29.44 67.82
N LEU A 240 -14.18 -28.32 67.43
CA LEU A 240 -15.45 -27.89 68.03
C LEU A 240 -16.58 -28.88 67.76
N SER A 241 -16.63 -29.46 66.56
CA SER A 241 -17.61 -30.48 66.19
C SER A 241 -17.41 -31.75 67.03
N GLU A 242 -16.17 -32.21 67.17
CA GLU A 242 -15.79 -33.36 68.00
C GLU A 242 -16.12 -33.12 69.49
N GLU A 243 -15.81 -31.93 70.02
CA GLU A 243 -16.17 -31.54 71.38
C GLU A 243 -17.69 -31.52 71.57
N LEU A 244 -18.43 -30.92 70.63
CA LEU A 244 -19.90 -30.89 70.66
C LEU A 244 -20.49 -32.31 70.67
N ASP A 245 -20.03 -33.17 69.75
CA ASP A 245 -20.46 -34.56 69.65
C ASP A 245 -20.14 -35.34 70.92
N SER A 246 -18.96 -35.15 71.51
CA SER A 246 -18.60 -35.79 72.78
C SER A 246 -19.49 -35.34 73.95
N LYS A 247 -19.86 -34.04 73.99
CA LYS A 247 -20.69 -33.49 75.06
C LYS A 247 -22.15 -33.93 74.94
N LEU A 248 -22.67 -34.03 73.72
CA LEU A 248 -24.03 -34.51 73.43
C LEU A 248 -24.14 -36.03 73.53
N GLY A 249 -23.10 -36.75 73.12
CA GLY A 249 -23.02 -38.21 73.13
C GLY A 249 -22.63 -38.82 74.48
N ARG A 250 -22.56 -38.02 75.54
CA ARG A 250 -22.19 -38.49 76.88
C ARG A 250 -23.18 -39.55 77.38
N PRO A 251 -22.71 -40.77 77.71
CA PRO A 251 -23.58 -41.87 78.11
C PRO A 251 -24.35 -41.56 79.39
N GLU A 252 -23.88 -40.62 80.21
CA GLU A 252 -24.60 -40.17 81.40
C GLU A 252 -25.92 -39.47 81.05
N LEU A 253 -25.97 -38.72 79.94
CA LEU A 253 -27.22 -38.11 79.45
C LEU A 253 -28.19 -39.18 78.95
N ALA A 254 -27.68 -40.21 78.28
CA ALA A 254 -28.47 -41.36 77.86
C ALA A 254 -29.02 -42.15 79.06
N LEU A 255 -28.19 -42.36 80.10
CA LEU A 255 -28.60 -43.02 81.33
C LEU A 255 -29.64 -42.22 82.11
N LEU A 256 -29.48 -40.90 82.23
CA LEU A 256 -30.46 -40.03 82.88
C LEU A 256 -31.80 -40.07 82.14
N ARG A 257 -31.77 -40.00 80.80
CA ARG A 257 -32.97 -40.17 79.98
C ARG A 257 -33.63 -41.51 80.23
N GLN A 258 -32.86 -42.60 80.24
CA GLN A 258 -33.38 -43.94 80.54
C GLN A 258 -34.04 -44.00 81.92
N GLN A 259 -33.40 -43.44 82.95
CA GLN A 259 -33.94 -43.41 84.31
C GLN A 259 -35.26 -42.63 84.38
N LEU A 260 -35.35 -41.48 83.69
CA LEU A 260 -36.59 -40.70 83.61
C LEU A 260 -37.69 -41.48 82.89
N GLU A 261 -37.36 -42.15 81.78
CA GLU A 261 -38.31 -42.99 81.06
C GLU A 261 -38.79 -44.18 81.89
N GLU A 262 -37.91 -44.82 82.67
CA GLU A 262 -38.26 -45.92 83.57
C GLU A 262 -39.15 -45.45 84.73
N ARG A 263 -38.83 -44.31 85.36
CA ARG A 263 -39.68 -43.71 86.40
C ARG A 263 -41.05 -43.34 85.85
N TRP A 264 -41.08 -42.67 84.70
CA TRP A 264 -42.32 -42.34 84.00
C TRP A 264 -43.16 -43.58 83.72
N ARG A 265 -42.57 -44.64 83.14
CA ARG A 265 -43.25 -45.93 82.90
C ARG A 265 -43.79 -46.54 84.20
N SER A 266 -43.00 -46.52 85.28
CA SER A 266 -43.42 -47.00 86.60
C SER A 266 -44.60 -46.22 87.14
N ASP A 267 -44.55 -44.88 87.11
CA ASP A 267 -45.62 -44.03 87.63
C ASP A 267 -46.88 -44.14 86.78
N LEU A 268 -46.74 -44.26 85.47
CA LEU A 268 -47.85 -44.53 84.55
C LEU A 268 -48.48 -45.90 84.81
N LYS A 269 -47.67 -46.94 85.11
CA LYS A 269 -48.16 -48.26 85.52
C LYS A 269 -48.88 -48.19 86.88
N LYS A 270 -48.32 -47.51 87.88
CA LYS A 270 -48.97 -47.29 89.18
C LYS A 270 -50.27 -46.52 89.05
N LEU A 271 -50.33 -45.51 88.19
CA LEU A 271 -51.56 -44.77 87.91
C LEU A 271 -52.56 -45.63 87.16
N ARG A 272 -52.12 -46.52 86.28
CA ARG A 272 -52.99 -47.50 85.59
C ARG A 272 -53.52 -48.59 86.54
N GLU A 273 -52.73 -48.98 87.54
CA GLU A 273 -53.12 -49.96 88.57
C GLU A 273 -53.94 -49.33 89.71
N LYS A 274 -53.70 -48.05 90.02
CA LYS A 274 -54.50 -47.25 90.98
C LYS A 274 -55.70 -46.58 90.35
N ALA A 275 -55.77 -46.49 89.01
CA ALA A 275 -56.99 -46.14 88.32
C ALA A 275 -58.01 -47.22 88.70
N PRO A 276 -59.10 -46.87 89.38
CA PRO A 276 -60.19 -47.80 89.56
C PRO A 276 -60.56 -48.36 88.18
N TRP A 277 -60.93 -49.65 88.14
CA TRP A 277 -61.78 -50.14 87.08
C TRP A 277 -63.05 -49.28 87.11
N VAL A 278 -63.03 -48.17 86.40
CA VAL A 278 -64.25 -47.50 85.99
C VAL A 278 -64.75 -48.36 84.85
N GLU A 279 -65.45 -49.44 85.23
CA GLU A 279 -66.66 -49.78 84.50
C GLU A 279 -67.38 -48.46 84.23
N ALA A 280 -67.80 -48.26 82.99
CA ALA A 280 -68.68 -47.16 82.63
C ALA A 280 -69.95 -47.29 83.50
N ASP A 281 -69.96 -46.62 84.63
CA ASP A 281 -71.08 -46.60 85.56
C ASP A 281 -71.71 -45.20 85.52
N ASP A 282 -72.79 -45.14 84.77
CA ASP A 282 -73.76 -44.06 84.71
C ASP A 282 -74.41 -43.89 86.08
N ALA A 283 -73.87 -43.03 86.94
CA ALA A 283 -74.59 -42.58 88.14
C ALA A 283 -74.18 -41.16 88.57
N ALA A 284 -75.12 -40.23 88.42
CA ALA A 284 -75.03 -38.85 88.85
C ALA A 284 -74.99 -38.71 90.38
N GLY A 285 -74.09 -37.87 90.93
CA GLY A 285 -74.06 -37.63 92.37
C GLY A 285 -72.99 -36.66 92.87
N ILE A 286 -73.02 -35.40 92.43
CA ILE A 286 -72.29 -34.31 93.12
C ILE A 286 -72.89 -34.14 94.51
N ARG A 287 -72.08 -34.15 95.59
CA ARG A 287 -72.38 -33.45 96.87
C ARG A 287 -71.20 -33.52 97.86
N LYS A 288 -70.24 -32.61 97.71
CA LYS A 288 -69.59 -31.97 98.86
C LYS A 288 -69.57 -30.46 98.58
N GLN A 289 -70.33 -29.71 99.38
CA GLN A 289 -70.35 -28.25 99.33
C GLN A 289 -68.94 -27.73 99.69
N LEU A 290 -68.19 -27.33 98.67
CA LEU A 290 -66.88 -26.71 98.82
C LEU A 290 -67.09 -25.18 98.86
N LEU A 291 -66.80 -24.62 100.04
CA LEU A 291 -66.39 -23.24 100.35
C LEU A 291 -66.93 -22.13 99.42
N ALA A 292 -67.88 -21.35 99.95
CA ALA A 292 -68.66 -20.31 99.25
C ALA A 292 -67.92 -18.99 98.89
N HIS A 293 -66.60 -18.99 98.78
CA HIS A 293 -65.84 -17.77 98.41
C HIS A 293 -64.95 -18.03 97.20
N PHE A 294 -65.51 -17.82 96.01
CA PHE A 294 -64.77 -17.87 94.76
C PHE A 294 -64.31 -16.47 94.38
N HIS A 295 -63.05 -16.33 93.99
CA HIS A 295 -62.53 -15.11 93.38
C HIS A 295 -62.22 -15.42 91.91
N CYS A 296 -62.46 -14.46 91.02
CA CYS A 296 -62.12 -14.61 89.61
C CYS A 296 -60.60 -14.72 89.46
N MET A 297 -60.05 -15.84 88.96
CA MET A 297 -58.60 -16.04 88.88
C MET A 297 -57.85 -15.01 88.02
N SER A 298 -58.56 -14.30 87.13
CA SER A 298 -57.96 -13.30 86.26
C SER A 298 -57.94 -11.89 86.86
N CYS A 299 -58.82 -11.58 87.82
CA CYS A 299 -58.95 -10.23 88.37
C CYS A 299 -59.18 -10.16 89.88
N ASP A 300 -59.12 -11.30 90.55
CA ASP A 300 -59.26 -11.52 91.99
C ASP A 300 -60.50 -10.90 92.63
N ARG A 301 -61.56 -10.69 91.85
CA ARG A 301 -62.82 -10.11 92.34
C ARG A 301 -63.68 -11.20 93.01
N PRO A 302 -64.21 -10.99 94.23
CA PRO A 302 -65.06 -11.97 94.91
C PRO A 302 -66.41 -12.10 94.20
N LEU A 303 -66.81 -13.35 93.94
CA LEU A 303 -68.06 -13.71 93.28
C LEU A 303 -69.00 -14.37 94.32
N GLN A 304 -70.15 -13.75 94.59
CA GLN A 304 -71.22 -14.40 95.35
C GLN A 304 -72.08 -15.23 94.39
N VAL A 305 -71.97 -16.54 94.49
CA VAL A 305 -72.82 -17.47 93.74
C VAL A 305 -73.81 -18.09 94.73
N LEU A 306 -75.07 -17.62 94.70
CA LEU A 306 -76.14 -18.20 95.49
C LEU A 306 -76.72 -19.40 94.73
N ALA A 307 -76.38 -20.61 95.17
CA ALA A 307 -77.03 -21.81 94.64
C ALA A 307 -78.37 -22.04 95.39
N PRO A 308 -79.51 -22.11 94.69
CA PRO A 308 -80.77 -22.54 95.29
C PRO A 308 -80.66 -24.04 95.55
N GLY A 309 -81.12 -24.48 96.72
CA GLY A 309 -81.34 -25.90 96.98
C GLY A 309 -82.79 -26.15 97.34
N PRO A 310 -83.25 -27.41 97.40
CA PRO A 310 -82.79 -28.60 96.68
C PRO A 310 -83.43 -28.78 95.30
#